data_AF-A0A090YYW7-F1
#
_entry.id   AF-A0A090YYW7-F1
#
_cell.length_a   1.000
_cell.length_b   1.000
_cell.length_c   1.000
_cell.angle_alpha   90.00
_cell.angle_beta   90.00
_cell.angle_gamma   90.00
#
_symmetry.space_group_name_H-M   'P 1'
#
loop_
_entity.id
_entity.type
_entity.pdbx_description
1 polymer ?
#
loop_
_entity_poly.entity_id
_entity_poly.type
_entity_poly.pdbx_seq_one_letter_code
_entity_poly.pdbx_strand_id
1 'polypeptide(L)'
;MNTTNGVIWGVMKIFFLCASLFINVCVFPAAMFIGVMATDSLDSGRKEFFIGFFFIQWLPLLLLILSIYFLIKERKNKHTNTWR
;
A
#
# COMPACT_ATOMS: atom_id res chain seq x y z
N MET A 1 32.22 -1.91 3.43
CA MET A 1 30.77 -1.60 3.40
C MET A 1 30.40 -1.01 4.75
N ASN A 2 30.17 0.31 4.83
CA ASN A 2 29.92 0.98 6.11
C ASN A 2 28.56 0.55 6.69
N THR A 3 28.60 -0.04 7.89
CA THR A 3 27.43 -0.47 8.69
C THR A 3 26.31 0.57 8.78
N THR A 4 26.66 1.86 8.80
CA THR A 4 25.71 2.98 8.84
C THR A 4 24.79 3.04 7.62
N ASN A 5 25.33 2.80 6.42
CA ASN A 5 24.57 2.88 5.17
C ASN A 5 23.53 1.76 5.07
N GLY A 6 23.82 0.58 5.63
CA GLY A 6 22.88 -0.55 5.65
C GLY A 6 21.70 -0.34 6.61
N VAL A 7 21.94 0.32 7.75
CA VAL A 7 20.90 0.65 8.73
C VAL A 7 19.97 1.73 8.17
N ILE A 8 20.51 2.81 7.59
CA ILE A 8 19.72 3.90 6.99
C ILE A 8 18.78 3.34 5.91
N TRP A 9 19.29 2.44 5.07
CA TRP A 9 18.50 1.84 4.01
C TRP A 9 17.37 0.95 4.55
N GLY A 10 17.61 0.19 5.63
CA GLY A 10 16.58 -0.57 6.32
C GLY A 10 15.46 0.32 6.91
N VAL A 11 15.83 1.43 7.55
CA VAL A 11 14.88 2.38 8.14
C VAL A 11 14.03 3.05 7.07
N MET A 12 14.62 3.48 5.95
CA MET A 12 13.88 4.08 4.83
C MET A 12 12.80 3.16 4.27
N LYS A 13 13.07 1.85 4.20
CA LYS A 13 12.09 0.86 3.72
C LYS A 13 10.93 0.65 4.68
N ILE A 14 11.22 0.59 5.97
CA ILE A 14 10.17 0.49 7.00
C ILE A 14 9.32 1.75 6.99
N PHE A 15 9.95 2.92 6.87
CA PHE A 15 9.26 4.20 6.74
C PHE A 15 8.34 4.22 5.49
N PHE A 16 8.82 3.77 4.34
CA PHE A 16 8.00 3.67 3.12
C PHE A 16 6.80 2.74 3.30
N LEU A 17 7.00 1.60 3.96
CA LEU A 17 5.91 0.66 4.28
C LEU A 17 4.90 1.29 5.24
N CYS A 18 5.34 1.91 6.34
CA CYS A 18 4.47 2.61 7.27
C CYS A 18 3.71 3.77 6.61
N ALA A 19 4.38 4.56 5.75
CA ALA A 19 3.75 5.66 5.02
C ALA A 19 2.68 5.13 4.05
N SER A 20 2.98 4.06 3.29
CA SER A 20 1.99 3.43 2.41
C SER A 20 0.79 2.87 3.17
N LEU A 21 1.02 2.28 4.35
CA LEU A 21 -0.03 1.77 5.22
C LEU A 21 -0.90 2.92 5.76
N PHE A 22 -0.27 4.01 6.23
CA PHE A 22 -0.95 5.17 6.75
C PHE A 22 -1.83 5.83 5.69
N ILE A 23 -1.31 6.02 4.48
CA ILE A 23 -2.08 6.55 3.35
C ILE A 23 -3.24 5.62 3.01
N ASN A 24 -3.04 4.30 3.00
CA ASN A 24 -4.10 3.33 2.72
C ASN A 24 -5.24 3.42 3.76
N VAL A 25 -4.90 3.58 5.05
CA VAL A 25 -5.88 3.73 6.14
C VAL A 25 -6.58 5.10 6.08
N CYS A 26 -5.89 6.17 5.72
CA CYS A 26 -6.50 7.50 5.55
C CYS A 26 -7.40 7.59 4.30
N VAL A 27 -7.03 6.90 3.22
CA VAL A 27 -7.80 6.89 1.97
C VAL A 27 -9.06 6.02 2.11
N PHE A 28 -9.04 4.97 2.94
CA PHE A 28 -10.19 4.10 3.17
C PHE A 28 -11.49 4.83 3.58
N PRO A 29 -11.53 5.68 4.63
CA PRO A 29 -12.72 6.45 4.97
C PRO A 29 -13.08 7.46 3.87
N ALA A 30 -12.11 8.07 3.20
CA ALA A 30 -12.38 8.99 2.08
C ALA A 30 -13.04 8.27 0.89
N ALA A 31 -12.58 7.07 0.55
CA ALA A 31 -13.15 6.21 -0.49
C ALA A 31 -14.58 5.76 -0.10
N MET A 32 -14.82 5.47 1.18
CA MET A 32 -16.17 5.18 1.68
C MET A 32 -17.11 6.38 1.51
N PHE A 33 -16.69 7.60 1.87
CA PHE A 33 -17.51 8.80 1.66
C PHE A 33 -17.84 9.05 0.19
N ILE A 34 -16.85 8.91 -0.70
CA ILE A 34 -17.06 9.12 -2.13
C ILE A 34 -17.94 8.02 -2.72
N GLY A 35 -17.76 6.76 -2.32
CA GLY A 35 -18.63 5.66 -2.72
C GLY A 35 -20.08 5.89 -2.29
N VAL A 36 -20.30 6.32 -1.04
CA VAL A 36 -21.65 6.63 -0.52
C VAL A 36 -22.27 7.78 -1.31
N MET A 37 -21.53 8.86 -1.57
CA MET A 37 -22.01 9.98 -2.41
C MET A 37 -22.32 9.53 -3.85
N ALA A 38 -21.53 8.63 -4.43
CA ALA A 38 -21.79 8.08 -5.76
C ALA A 38 -23.07 7.22 -5.82
N THR A 39 -23.50 6.67 -4.68
CA THR A 39 -24.70 5.82 -4.56
C THR A 39 -25.97 6.61 -4.27
N ASP A 40 -25.84 7.90 -3.91
CA ASP A 40 -26.97 8.77 -3.57
C ASP A 40 -27.81 9.19 -4.79
N SER A 41 -27.40 8.81 -6.01
CA SER A 41 -28.23 9.01 -7.20
C SER A 41 -29.30 7.91 -7.30
N LEU A 42 -30.57 8.32 -7.52
CA LEU A 42 -31.78 7.48 -7.46
C LEU A 42 -31.75 6.19 -8.31
N ASP A 43 -30.82 6.09 -9.26
CA ASP A 43 -30.69 4.98 -10.23
C ASP A 43 -29.41 4.14 -10.02
N SER A 44 -28.50 4.59 -9.15
CA SER A 44 -27.18 3.97 -8.96
C SER A 44 -27.20 2.84 -7.93
N GLY A 45 -27.09 1.60 -8.39
CA GLY A 45 -26.95 0.43 -7.52
C GLY A 45 -25.57 0.34 -6.85
N ARG A 46 -25.43 -0.59 -5.90
CA ARG A 46 -24.17 -0.94 -5.20
C ARG A 46 -22.94 -1.14 -6.11
N LYS A 47 -23.11 -1.33 -7.41
CA LYS A 47 -22.03 -1.44 -8.39
C LYS A 47 -21.25 -0.13 -8.55
N GLU A 48 -21.94 0.99 -8.61
CA GLU A 48 -21.31 2.32 -8.72
C GLU A 48 -20.53 2.68 -7.45
N PHE A 49 -21.04 2.27 -6.28
CA PHE A 49 -20.30 2.31 -5.00
C PHE A 49 -18.95 1.60 -5.10
N PHE A 50 -18.95 0.34 -5.54
CA PHE A 50 -17.74 -0.46 -5.60
C PHE A 50 -16.75 0.09 -6.63
N ILE A 51 -17.23 0.60 -7.77
CA ILE A 51 -16.39 1.24 -8.78
C ILE A 51 -15.71 2.49 -8.23
N GLY A 52 -16.46 3.40 -7.61
CA GLY A 52 -15.88 4.60 -6.99
C GLY A 52 -14.89 4.26 -5.88
N PHE A 53 -15.26 3.31 -5.01
CA PHE A 53 -14.41 2.84 -3.92
C PHE A 53 -13.09 2.24 -4.43
N PHE A 54 -13.15 1.30 -5.38
CA PHE A 54 -11.95 0.67 -5.93
C PHE A 54 -11.10 1.67 -6.72
N PHE A 55 -11.69 2.62 -7.42
CA PHE A 55 -10.94 3.61 -8.20
C PHE A 55 -10.01 4.46 -7.32
N ILE A 56 -10.49 4.87 -6.15
CA ILE A 56 -9.73 5.69 -5.19
C ILE A 56 -8.75 4.83 -4.38
N GLN A 57 -9.17 3.63 -3.97
CA GLN A 57 -8.34 2.71 -3.18
C GLN A 57 -7.24 2.01 -4.02
N TRP A 58 -7.39 1.96 -5.35
CA TRP A 58 -6.48 1.25 -6.25
C TRP A 58 -5.03 1.72 -6.09
N LEU A 59 -4.81 3.04 -6.05
CA LEU A 59 -3.47 3.62 -5.92
C LEU A 59 -2.78 3.24 -4.59
N PRO A 60 -3.41 3.43 -3.40
CA PRO A 60 -2.84 2.97 -2.13
C PRO A 60 -2.60 1.46 -2.07
N LEU A 61 -3.51 0.64 -2.63
CA LEU A 61 -3.36 -0.82 -2.69
C LEU A 61 -2.14 -1.22 -3.53
N LEU A 62 -1.94 -0.57 -4.68
CA LEU A 62 -0.85 -0.88 -5.59
C LEU A 62 0.51 -0.51 -4.96
N LEU A 63 0.60 0.64 -4.26
CA LEU A 63 1.79 1.01 -3.49
C LEU A 63 2.12 -0.02 -2.40
N LEU A 64 1.10 -0.48 -1.67
CA LEU A 64 1.27 -1.42 -0.57
C LEU A 64 1.75 -2.80 -1.07
N ILE A 65 1.18 -3.30 -2.17
CA ILE A 65 1.62 -4.55 -2.82
C ILE A 65 3.08 -4.43 -3.27
N LEU A 66 3.46 -3.31 -3.90
CA LEU A 66 4.83 -3.08 -4.35
C LEU A 66 5.82 -3.05 -3.17
N SER A 67 5.43 -2.40 -2.07
CA SER A 67 6.22 -2.31 -0.83
C SER A 67 6.46 -3.69 -0.21
N ILE A 68 5.41 -4.52 -0.12
CA ILE A 68 5.51 -5.90 0.37
C ILE A 68 6.36 -6.75 -0.57
N TYR A 69 6.18 -6.61 -1.89
CA TYR A 69 6.96 -7.36 -2.87
C TYR A 69 8.47 -7.10 -2.73
N PHE A 70 8.86 -5.83 -2.60
CA PHE A 70 10.26 -5.46 -2.34
C PHE A 70 10.77 -6.01 -1.01
N LEU A 71 9.95 -5.99 0.04
CA LEU A 71 10.29 -6.55 1.34
C LEU A 71 10.58 -8.06 1.25
N ILE A 72 9.70 -8.82 0.56
CA ILE A 72 9.86 -10.27 0.38
C ILE A 72 11.08 -10.59 -0.48
N LYS A 73 11.30 -9.86 -1.58
CA LYS A 73 12.44 -10.08 -2.48
C LYS A 73 13.79 -9.95 -1.75
N GLU A 74 13.91 -9.00 -0.84
CA GLU A 74 15.14 -8.84 -0.07
C GLU A 74 15.38 -9.88 1.01
N ARG A 75 14.30 -10.41 1.62
CA ARG A 75 14.42 -11.51 2.59
C ARG A 75 15.04 -12.74 1.94
N LYS A 76 14.73 -13.01 0.66
CA LYS A 76 15.31 -14.12 -0.10
C LYS A 76 16.82 -13.96 -0.35
N ASN A 77 17.28 -12.73 -0.64
CA ASN A 77 18.71 -12.48 -0.83
C ASN A 77 19.52 -12.62 0.47
N LYS A 78 18.98 -12.27 1.63
CA LYS A 78 19.69 -12.49 2.90
C LYS A 78 19.89 -13.98 3.21
N HIS A 79 18.89 -14.82 2.93
CA HIS A 79 18.97 -16.26 3.21
C HIS A 79 19.88 -17.03 2.24
N THR A 80 20.11 -16.54 1.02
CA THR A 80 20.98 -17.23 0.06
C THR A 80 22.48 -16.96 0.29
N ASN A 81 22.82 -15.87 0.98
CA ASN A 81 24.21 -15.49 1.27
C ASN A 81 24.72 -16.04 2.61
N THR A 82 23.88 -16.71 3.40
CA THR A 82 24.28 -17.37 4.66
C THR A 82 24.78 -18.80 4.48
N TRP A 83 24.73 -19.33 3.25
CA TRP A 83 25.14 -20.70 2.91
C TRP A 83 26.23 -20.76 1.82
N ARG A 84 26.83 -19.61 1.48
CA ARG A 84 28.00 -19.52 0.59
C ARG A 84 29.19 -18.97 1.36
#